data_AF-A0A1B7VFL4-F1
#
_entry.id   AF-A0A1B7VFL4-F1
#
_cell.length_a   1.000
_cell.length_b   1.000
_cell.length_c   1.000
_cell.angle_alpha   90.00
_cell.angle_beta   90.00
_cell.angle_gamma   90.00
#
_symmetry.space_group_name_H-M   'P 1'
#
loop_
_entity.id
_entity.type
_entity.pdbx_description
1 polymer ?
#
loop_
_entity_poly.entity_id
_entity_poly.type
_entity_poly.pdbx_seq_one_letter_code
_entity_poly.pdbx_strand_id
1 'polypeptide(L)'
;MSSIAINIGDVFLIDTPPNGQHFYVAIAKTSSNKYLFVNLTDKKNNSERVCVLAPDPSVPSFIKKESVIAYYFAREMDANDLAICITSGSPI
;
A
#
# COMPACT_ATOMS: atom_id res chain seq x y z
N MET A 1 -15.04 18.05 -3.05
CA MET A 1 -14.05 17.02 -3.45
C MET A 1 -14.44 15.75 -2.72
N SER A 2 -14.57 14.61 -3.42
CA SER A 2 -14.88 13.34 -2.75
C SER A 2 -13.69 12.94 -1.89
N SER A 3 -13.88 12.83 -0.58
CA SER A 3 -12.85 12.25 0.30
C SER A 3 -12.66 10.79 -0.06
N ILE A 4 -11.43 10.36 -0.28
CA ILE A 4 -11.09 8.94 -0.40
C ILE A 4 -11.44 8.27 0.94
N ALA A 5 -12.26 7.23 0.90
CA ALA A 5 -12.48 6.39 2.07
C ALA A 5 -11.29 5.43 2.22
N ILE A 6 -10.76 5.33 3.44
CA ILE A 6 -9.63 4.45 3.77
C ILE A 6 -10.07 3.48 4.84
N ASN A 7 -9.96 2.19 4.57
CA ASN A 7 -10.16 1.09 5.50
C ASN A 7 -8.84 0.36 5.73
N ILE A 8 -8.72 -0.31 6.89
CA ILE A 8 -7.59 -1.20 7.15
C ILE A 8 -7.69 -2.39 6.19
N GLY A 9 -6.59 -2.69 5.49
CA GLY A 9 -6.50 -3.70 4.44
C GLY A 9 -6.55 -3.13 3.03
N ASP A 10 -6.98 -1.88 2.85
CA ASP A 10 -7.02 -1.25 1.52
C ASP A 10 -5.61 -1.08 0.96
N VAL A 11 -5.49 -1.28 -0.36
CA VAL A 11 -4.23 -1.20 -1.09
C VAL A 11 -4.30 -0.10 -2.14
N PHE A 12 -3.36 0.83 -2.09
CA PHE A 12 -3.31 1.98 -2.99
C PHE A 12 -2.04 1.96 -3.81
N LEU A 13 -2.15 2.31 -5.10
CA LEU A 13 -0.98 2.58 -5.94
C LEU A 13 -0.59 4.05 -5.77
N ILE A 14 0.53 4.26 -5.08
CA ILE A 14 1.03 5.59 -4.71
C ILE A 14 2.26 5.89 -5.56
N ASP A 15 2.29 7.08 -6.17
CA ASP A 15 3.51 7.56 -6.82
C ASP A 15 4.53 7.99 -5.76
N THR A 16 5.73 7.44 -5.83
CA THR A 16 6.81 7.73 -4.89
C THR A 16 8.08 8.16 -5.63
N PRO A 17 8.12 9.40 -6.13
CA PRO A 17 9.32 9.95 -6.75
C PRO A 17 10.53 9.84 -5.81
N PRO A 18 11.73 9.53 -6.34
CA PRO A 18 12.05 9.26 -7.74
C PRO A 18 11.80 7.81 -8.18
N ASN A 19 11.34 6.94 -7.28
CA ASN A 19 11.26 5.50 -7.48
C ASN A 19 10.02 5.05 -8.28
N GLY A 20 9.12 5.98 -8.61
CA GLY A 20 7.87 5.71 -9.33
C GLY A 20 6.82 5.06 -8.43
N GLN A 21 5.91 4.31 -9.03
CA GLN A 21 4.70 3.83 -8.37
C GLN A 21 4.93 2.58 -7.52
N HIS A 22 4.42 2.60 -6.30
CA HIS A 22 4.56 1.53 -5.32
C HIS A 22 3.21 1.26 -4.66
N PHE A 23 2.95 0.00 -4.33
CA PHE A 23 1.77 -0.36 -3.54
C PHE A 23 1.99 -0.05 -2.08
N TYR A 24 0.98 0.56 -1.47
CA TYR A 24 0.91 0.80 -0.03
C TYR A 24 -0.36 0.21 0.54
N VAL A 25 -0.24 -0.49 1.66
CA VAL A 25 -1.36 -1.11 2.37
C VAL A 25 -1.64 -0.31 3.64
N ALA A 26 -2.89 0.08 3.87
CA ALA A 26 -3.32 0.65 5.14
C ALA A 26 -3.39 -0.45 6.21
N ILE A 27 -2.50 -0.44 7.21
CA ILE A 27 -2.38 -1.53 8.20
C ILE A 27 -2.89 -1.16 9.59
N ALA A 28 -2.97 0.13 9.90
CA ALA A 28 -3.44 0.57 11.20
C ALA A 28 -4.05 1.96 11.11
N LYS A 29 -5.01 2.24 11.97
CA LYS A 29 -5.48 3.60 12.23
C LYS A 29 -4.66 4.18 13.39
N THR A 30 -4.00 5.31 13.17
CA THR A 30 -3.10 5.93 14.16
C THR A 30 -3.77 7.08 14.90
N SER A 31 -4.72 7.75 14.27
CA SER A 31 -5.52 8.83 14.86
C SER A 31 -6.94 8.86 14.27
N SER A 32 -7.75 9.86 14.61
CA SER A 32 -9.13 9.96 14.12
C SER A 32 -9.24 9.96 12.58
N ASN A 33 -8.29 10.57 11.88
CA ASN A 33 -8.28 10.75 10.43
C ASN A 33 -7.03 10.19 9.72
N LYS A 34 -6.03 9.69 10.45
CA LYS A 34 -4.80 9.17 9.86
C LYS A 34 -4.67 7.66 9.96
N TYR A 35 -3.99 7.11 8.96
CA TYR A 35 -3.68 5.71 8.84
C TYR A 35 -2.19 5.51 8.60
N LEU A 36 -1.67 4.40 9.12
CA LEU A 36 -0.33 3.93 8.83
C LEU A 36 -0.38 3.05 7.57
N PHE A 37 0.39 3.46 6.58
CA PHE A 37 0.58 2.76 5.33
C PHE A 37 1.96 2.14 5.27
N VAL A 38 2.08 0.96 4.69
CA VAL A 38 3.36 0.27 4.49
C VAL A 38 3.48 -0.17 3.06
N ASN A 39 4.67 -0.02 2.48
CA ASN A 39 4.87 -0.39 1.08
C ASN A 39 5.05 -1.90 0.91
N LEU A 40 4.70 -2.38 -0.26
CA LEU A 40 5.07 -3.72 -0.70
C LEU A 40 6.41 -3.67 -1.44
N THR A 41 7.20 -4.72 -1.26
CA THR A 41 8.45 -4.92 -2.00
C THR A 41 8.62 -6.37 -2.37
N ASP A 42 9.49 -6.64 -3.34
CA ASP A 42 9.79 -8.01 -3.78
C ASP A 42 10.31 -8.84 -2.60
N LYS A 43 9.81 -10.08 -2.49
CA LYS A 43 10.35 -11.03 -1.54
C LYS A 43 11.79 -11.40 -1.92
N LYS A 44 12.74 -11.06 -1.06
CA LYS A 44 14.15 -11.48 -1.13
C LYS A 44 14.38 -12.68 -0.21
N ASN A 45 15.50 -13.37 -0.38
CA ASN A 45 15.83 -14.55 0.45
C ASN A 45 15.90 -14.26 1.96
N ASN A 46 16.22 -13.02 2.33
CA ASN A 46 16.29 -12.53 3.71
C ASN A 46 15.07 -11.70 4.14
N SER A 47 14.03 -11.63 3.32
CA SER A 47 12.78 -10.95 3.67
C SER A 47 12.02 -11.70 4.76
N GLU A 48 11.18 -10.97 5.48
CA GLU A 48 10.23 -11.55 6.42
C GLU A 48 9.35 -12.60 5.72
N ARG A 49 9.07 -13.70 6.42
CA ARG A 49 8.29 -14.83 5.88
C ARG A 49 6.80 -14.74 6.20
N VAL A 50 6.39 -13.69 6.92
CA VAL A 50 5.00 -13.41 7.27
C VAL A 50 4.42 -12.35 6.33
N CYS A 51 3.10 -12.36 6.14
CA CYS A 51 2.39 -11.42 5.26
C CYS A 51 2.92 -11.40 3.80
N VAL A 52 3.24 -12.58 3.26
CA VAL A 52 3.63 -12.73 1.85
C VAL A 52 2.39 -12.63 0.98
N LEU A 53 2.38 -11.65 0.09
CA LEU A 53 1.42 -11.53 -1.01
C LEU A 53 1.96 -12.32 -2.19
N ALA A 54 1.41 -13.52 -2.40
CA ALA A 54 1.70 -14.35 -3.55
C ALA A 54 0.66 -14.13 -4.66
N PRO A 55 1.02 -14.28 -5.93
CA PRO A 55 0.05 -14.33 -7.03
C PRO A 55 -0.94 -15.46 -6.79
N ASP A 56 -2.23 -15.14 -6.83
CA ASP A 56 -3.34 -16.09 -6.67
C ASP A 56 -4.54 -15.57 -7.47
N PRO A 57 -5.39 -16.44 -8.05
CA PRO A 57 -6.62 -16.01 -8.70
C PRO A 57 -7.59 -15.21 -7.81
N SER A 58 -7.50 -15.37 -6.49
CA SER A 58 -8.31 -14.64 -5.50
C SER A 58 -7.76 -13.26 -5.16
N VAL A 59 -6.55 -12.91 -5.62
CA VAL A 59 -5.97 -11.59 -5.42
C VAL A 59 -5.95 -10.79 -6.73
N PRO A 60 -5.87 -9.45 -6.68
CA PRO A 60 -5.86 -8.65 -7.90
C PRO A 60 -4.74 -9.04 -8.86
N SER A 61 -5.04 -9.07 -10.16
CA SER A 61 -4.17 -9.58 -11.24
C SER A 61 -2.84 -8.83 -11.43
N PHE A 62 -2.68 -7.67 -10.79
CA PHE A 62 -1.43 -6.93 -10.78
C PHE A 62 -0.41 -7.46 -9.76
N ILE A 63 -0.80 -8.36 -8.85
CA ILE A 63 0.13 -9.12 -8.00
C ILE A 63 0.75 -10.23 -8.85
N LYS A 64 1.88 -9.92 -9.49
CA LYS A 64 2.53 -10.80 -10.47
C LYS A 64 3.67 -11.66 -9.90
N LYS A 65 4.12 -11.36 -8.68
CA LYS A 65 5.22 -12.05 -7.99
C LYS A 65 5.05 -11.97 -6.48
N GLU A 66 5.72 -12.88 -5.76
CA GLU A 66 5.75 -12.84 -4.30
C GLU A 66 6.31 -11.51 -3.80
N SER A 67 5.53 -10.84 -2.98
CA SER A 67 5.85 -9.55 -2.38
C SER A 67 5.64 -9.63 -0.88
N VAL A 68 6.40 -8.82 -0.13
CA VAL A 68 6.31 -8.72 1.32
C VAL A 68 6.06 -7.28 1.73
N ILE A 69 5.48 -7.10 2.91
CA ILE A 69 5.37 -5.80 3.53
C ILE A 69 6.75 -5.33 3.98
N ALA A 70 7.13 -4.11 3.61
CA ALA A 70 8.33 -3.46 4.11
C ALA A 70 7.96 -2.43 5.19
N TYR A 71 7.93 -2.87 6.45
CA TYR A 71 7.59 -2.01 7.59
C TYR A 71 8.55 -0.83 7.78
N TYR A 72 9.80 -0.94 7.31
CA TYR A 72 10.82 0.10 7.44
C TYR A 72 10.46 1.43 6.77
N PHE A 73 9.57 1.44 5.78
CA PHE A 73 9.17 2.64 5.05
C PHE A 73 7.70 3.00 5.29
N ALA A 74 7.21 2.72 6.50
CA ALA A 74 5.86 3.09 6.89
C ALA A 74 5.63 4.61 6.79
N ARG A 75 4.46 5.00 6.33
CA ARG A 75 4.03 6.40 6.17
C ARG A 75 2.71 6.61 6.85
N GLU A 76 2.61 7.67 7.65
CA GLU A 76 1.33 8.08 8.22
C GLU A 76 0.69 9.13 7.29
N MET A 77 -0.53 8.87 6.82
CA MET A 77 -1.23 9.75 5.87
C MET A 77 -2.73 9.81 6.19
N ASP A 78 -3.35 10.95 5.89
CA ASP A 78 -4.81 11.07 5.83
C ASP A 78 -5.33 10.97 4.38
N ALA A 79 -6.66 11.10 4.21
CA ALA A 79 -7.29 11.01 2.89
C ALA A 79 -6.87 12.13 1.92
N ASN A 80 -6.50 13.31 2.43
CA ASN A 80 -6.03 14.41 1.59
C ASN A 80 -4.60 14.16 1.12
N ASP A 81 -3.72 13.72 2.04
CA ASP A 81 -2.34 13.32 1.72
C ASP A 81 -2.35 12.21 0.64
N LEU A 82 -3.19 11.19 0.85
CA LEU A 82 -3.35 10.10 -0.09
C LEU A 82 -3.85 10.60 -1.46
N ALA A 83 -4.83 11.50 -1.49
CA ALA A 83 -5.37 12.04 -2.74
C ALA A 83 -4.33 12.80 -3.59
N ILE A 84 -3.28 13.34 -2.97
CA ILE A 84 -2.19 14.02 -3.69
C ILE A 84 -1.23 13.01 -4.34
N CYS A 85 -0.99 11.87 -3.67
CA CYS A 85 0.01 10.90 -4.10
C CYS A 85 -0.57 9.71 -4.89
N ILE A 86 -1.88 9.52 -4.86
CA ILE A 86 -2.55 8.40 -5.53
C ILE A 86 -2.45 8.56 -7.04
N THR A 87 -2.10 7.48 -7.73
CA THR A 87 -2.11 7.47 -9.20
C THR A 87 -3.57 7.50 -9.68
N SER A 88 -3.87 8.30 -10.71
CA SER A 88 -5.20 8.32 -11.33
C SER A 88 -5.66 6.90 -11.70
N GLY A 89 -6.82 6.49 -11.18
CA GLY A 89 -7.35 5.13 -11.31
C GLY A 89 -7.13 4.20 -10.10
N SER A 90 -6.64 4.71 -8.97
CA SER A 90 -6.75 4.07 -7.65
C SER A 90 -7.81 4.78 -6.79
N PRO A 91 -8.59 4.07 -5.94
CA PRO A 91 -8.42 2.67 -5.52
C PRO A 91 -9.36 1.66 -6.20
N ILE A 92 -9.07 0.37 -5.94
CA ILE A 92 -10.06 -0.71 -5.76
C ILE A 92 -10.44 -0.70 -4.28
#